data_AF-A0A8G1R6Z8-F1
#
_entry.id   AF-A0A8G1R6Z8-F1
#
_cell.length_a   1.000
_cell.length_b   1.000
_cell.length_c   1.000
_cell.angle_alpha   90.00
_cell.angle_beta   90.00
_cell.angle_gamma   90.00
#
_symmetry.space_group_name_H-M   'P 1'
#
loop_
_entity.id
_entity.type
_entity.pdbx_description
1 polymer ?
#
loop_
_entity_poly.entity_id
_entity_poly.type
_entity_poly.pdbx_seq_one_letter_code
_entity_poly.pdbx_strand_id
1 'polypeptide(L)'
;MASGFAYRIENPISKVFGFFNYQKPQPPQPTVENVLSKDSRQSNAGLNLFLGYFLPLELIHHILLYLDVASLGNLLLVDAVSESQVLSLRPYRLLRENAFETLHLMDKMRLSHHYTTEQLYDEFTQPLCRTCHDFGPYLHLPTLKRCCYNCNYHNPLYRIARVKDICFYFDLKETDLGDIPIVHSVWEPGVRLASVSQSDAIAVLLHGLEGSQSKTHEARRTMKREFATFSEWEPRRSTFIRRPLARPPLNPRPSVTVWYEGDCHQLQFMATAPFPYWDNETKTLESGTYCRACYHDYNHWPKVDRSDEDESYSRRAYHRSYQEVDLPEYFRTCAALIASWQPRRAYSRVRRGDEYSCQDVENQFWVEYPEPNYKPRRALSPDPDFIFEDPFRDNPREQELEKTMSPP
;
A
#
# COMPACT_ATOMS: atom_id res chain seq x y z
N MET A 1 27.38 -5.93 20.18
CA MET A 1 26.53 -5.19 19.23
C MET A 1 25.40 -6.10 18.82
N ALA A 2 24.17 -5.62 18.95
CA ALA A 2 23.01 -6.37 18.51
C ALA A 2 22.88 -6.23 16.99
N SER A 3 22.30 -7.24 16.36
CA SER A 3 22.01 -7.23 14.93
C SER A 3 20.54 -7.55 14.72
N GLY A 4 19.92 -6.83 13.79
CA GLY A 4 18.55 -7.03 13.39
C GLY A 4 18.50 -7.28 11.90
N PHE A 5 17.39 -7.86 11.46
CA PHE A 5 17.26 -8.36 10.11
C PHE A 5 16.12 -7.65 9.40
N ALA A 6 16.44 -7.05 8.25
CA ALA A 6 15.51 -6.30 7.42
C ALA A 6 15.48 -6.86 5.99
N TYR A 7 14.45 -6.48 5.24
CA TYR A 7 14.30 -6.86 3.84
C TYR A 7 13.63 -5.78 3.01
N ARG A 8 13.80 -5.85 1.69
CA ARG A 8 13.12 -4.98 0.71
C ARG A 8 12.10 -5.80 -0.07
N ILE A 9 10.98 -5.17 -0.45
CA ILE A 9 9.97 -5.78 -1.31
C ILE A 9 10.13 -5.22 -2.72
N GLU A 10 10.55 -6.04 -3.67
CA GLU A 10 10.77 -5.59 -5.05
C GLU A 10 9.48 -5.25 -5.80
N ASN A 11 8.42 -6.05 -5.56
CA ASN A 11 7.12 -5.92 -6.21
C ASN A 11 6.00 -5.80 -5.15
N PRO A 12 5.81 -4.60 -4.56
CA PRO A 12 4.76 -4.38 -3.56
C PRO A 12 3.35 -4.60 -4.10
N ILE A 13 3.11 -4.39 -5.39
CA ILE A 13 1.79 -4.59 -6.01
C ILE A 13 1.38 -6.07 -5.95
N SER A 14 2.31 -6.97 -6.26
CA SER A 14 2.06 -8.41 -6.15
C SER A 14 2.04 -8.87 -4.68
N LYS A 15 3.03 -8.48 -3.88
CA LYS A 15 3.27 -9.05 -2.54
C LYS A 15 2.49 -8.38 -1.41
N VAL A 16 2.16 -7.09 -1.53
CA VAL A 16 1.52 -6.30 -0.47
C VAL A 16 0.08 -5.94 -0.84
N PHE A 17 -0.17 -5.54 -2.10
CA PHE A 17 -1.50 -5.13 -2.53
C PHE A 17 -2.40 -6.32 -2.92
N GLY A 18 -1.81 -7.51 -3.11
CA GLY A 18 -2.54 -8.75 -3.41
C GLY A 18 -2.87 -8.95 -4.90
N PHE A 19 -2.22 -8.22 -5.80
CA PHE A 19 -2.38 -8.41 -7.26
C PHE A 19 -1.30 -9.37 -7.78
N PHE A 20 -1.40 -10.64 -7.41
CA PHE A 20 -0.32 -11.64 -7.59
C PHE A 20 0.19 -11.81 -9.03
N ASN A 21 -0.66 -11.55 -10.02
CA ASN A 21 -0.32 -11.66 -11.45
C ASN A 21 0.31 -10.39 -12.04
N TYR A 22 0.52 -9.34 -11.22
CA TYR A 22 1.09 -8.09 -11.71
C TYR A 22 2.57 -8.25 -12.09
N GLN A 23 2.87 -7.84 -13.32
CA GLN A 23 4.24 -7.76 -13.84
C GLN A 23 4.67 -6.30 -13.89
N LYS A 24 5.82 -6.01 -13.26
CA LYS A 24 6.38 -4.66 -13.23
C LYS A 24 6.74 -4.22 -14.65
N PRO A 25 6.29 -3.04 -15.11
CA PRO A 25 6.61 -2.54 -16.42
C PRO A 25 8.11 -2.19 -16.49
N GLN A 26 8.73 -2.53 -17.60
CA GLN A 26 10.12 -2.15 -17.86
C GLN A 26 10.16 -0.69 -18.31
N PRO A 27 11.06 0.15 -17.76
CA PRO A 27 11.25 1.49 -18.28
C PRO A 27 11.66 1.40 -19.75
N PRO A 28 11.22 2.35 -20.61
CA PRO A 28 11.67 2.40 -21.98
C PRO A 28 13.20 2.49 -21.96
N GLN A 29 13.86 1.51 -22.58
CA GLN A 29 15.31 1.52 -22.71
C GLN A 29 15.70 2.82 -23.41
N PRO A 30 16.75 3.53 -22.94
CA PRO A 30 17.29 4.63 -23.72
C PRO A 30 17.64 4.03 -25.08
N THR A 31 17.05 4.55 -26.14
CA THR A 31 17.47 4.22 -27.49
C THR A 31 18.96 4.53 -27.51
N VAL A 32 19.80 3.50 -27.56
CA VAL A 32 21.22 3.70 -27.86
C VAL A 32 21.18 4.32 -29.24
N GLU A 33 21.33 5.64 -29.31
CA GLU A 33 21.59 6.31 -30.57
C GLU A 33 22.86 5.65 -31.06
N ASN A 34 22.71 4.74 -32.03
CA ASN A 34 23.81 4.37 -32.88
C ASN A 34 24.26 5.70 -33.47
N VAL A 35 25.39 6.22 -32.98
CA VAL A 35 26.13 7.32 -33.57
C VAL A 35 26.67 6.79 -34.91
N LEU A 36 25.76 6.59 -35.86
CA LEU A 36 26.04 6.32 -37.24
C LEU A 36 26.18 7.68 -37.90
N SER A 37 27.44 8.01 -38.16
CA SER A 37 27.97 9.03 -39.05
C SER A 37 27.36 10.43 -38.98
N LYS A 38 28.26 11.39 -38.71
CA LYS A 38 28.19 12.76 -39.21
C LYS A 38 27.95 12.73 -40.73
N ASP A 39 26.70 12.70 -41.15
CA ASP A 39 26.32 13.07 -42.51
C ASP A 39 25.38 14.26 -42.45
N SER A 40 25.97 15.42 -42.75
CA SER A 40 25.41 16.51 -43.56
C SER A 40 23.91 16.81 -43.45
N ARG A 41 23.34 16.85 -42.25
CA ARG A 41 22.10 17.61 -42.05
C ARG A 41 22.46 19.09 -42.00
N GLN A 42 22.38 19.73 -43.18
CA GLN A 42 22.26 21.18 -43.26
C GLN A 42 21.28 21.63 -42.19
N SER A 43 21.80 22.40 -41.23
CA SER A 43 21.00 23.02 -40.20
C SER A 43 19.98 23.93 -40.89
N ASN A 44 18.73 23.47 -40.97
CA ASN A 44 17.60 24.38 -41.08
C ASN A 44 17.51 25.12 -39.73
N ALA A 45 18.43 26.07 -39.51
CA ALA A 45 18.50 26.94 -38.34
C ALA A 45 17.35 27.96 -38.31
N GLY A 46 16.26 27.72 -39.05
CA GLY A 46 15.25 28.71 -39.37
C GLY A 46 13.84 28.47 -38.83
N LEU A 47 13.46 27.28 -38.32
CA LEU A 47 12.07 27.01 -37.94
C LEU A 47 11.96 25.96 -36.81
N ASN A 48 12.34 26.30 -35.58
CA ASN A 48 11.95 25.55 -34.38
C ASN A 48 11.22 26.51 -33.43
N LEU A 49 9.89 26.50 -33.50
CA LEU A 49 9.01 27.48 -32.88
C LEU A 49 8.32 26.89 -31.63
N PHE A 50 9.11 26.48 -30.63
CA PHE A 50 8.57 26.28 -29.28
C PHE A 50 9.62 26.64 -28.22
N LEU A 51 9.28 27.65 -27.40
CA LEU A 51 10.01 28.22 -26.24
C LEU A 51 11.46 28.74 -26.44
N GLY A 52 12.21 28.27 -27.43
CA GLY A 52 13.67 28.41 -27.49
C GLY A 52 14.26 29.74 -27.96
N TYR A 53 13.49 30.60 -28.64
CA TYR A 53 14.03 31.90 -29.14
C TYR A 53 13.76 33.09 -28.21
N PHE A 54 12.83 32.98 -27.27
CA PHE A 54 12.35 34.15 -26.49
C PHE A 54 12.46 34.00 -24.98
N LEU A 55 12.62 32.78 -24.45
CA LEU A 55 12.69 32.55 -23.01
C LEU A 55 14.05 31.96 -22.59
N PRO A 56 14.66 32.49 -21.52
CA PRO A 56 15.77 31.83 -20.83
C PRO A 56 15.40 30.41 -20.38
N LEU A 57 16.39 29.53 -20.30
CA LEU A 57 16.21 28.11 -19.94
C LEU A 57 15.48 27.95 -18.60
N GLU A 58 15.74 28.83 -17.65
CA GLU A 58 15.13 28.84 -16.33
C GLU A 58 13.61 29.04 -16.42
N LEU A 59 13.14 29.91 -17.32
CA LEU A 59 11.71 30.13 -17.53
C LEU A 59 11.07 28.94 -18.27
N ILE A 60 11.80 28.33 -19.20
CA ILE A 60 11.36 27.10 -19.86
C ILE A 60 11.17 26.00 -18.82
N HIS A 61 12.19 25.74 -17.98
CA HIS A 61 12.09 24.75 -16.91
C HIS A 61 10.97 25.06 -15.94
N HIS A 62 10.77 26.34 -15.59
CA HIS A 62 9.65 26.75 -14.76
C HIS A 62 8.31 26.39 -15.43
N ILE A 63 8.10 26.75 -16.70
CA ILE A 63 6.87 26.38 -17.43
C ILE A 63 6.67 24.86 -17.43
N LEU A 64 7.71 24.11 -17.81
CA LEU A 64 7.64 22.65 -17.90
C LEU A 64 7.33 21.99 -16.54
N LEU A 65 7.80 22.56 -15.43
CA LEU A 65 7.55 22.07 -14.08
C LEU A 65 6.05 22.15 -13.70
N TYR A 66 5.35 23.20 -14.17
CA TYR A 66 3.92 23.41 -13.93
C TYR A 66 3.01 22.76 -14.99
N LEU A 67 3.57 22.10 -16.00
CA LEU A 67 2.76 21.27 -16.90
C LEU A 67 2.40 19.94 -16.23
N ASP A 68 1.21 19.45 -16.55
CA ASP A 68 0.81 18.11 -16.17
C ASP A 68 1.65 17.04 -16.88
N VAL A 69 1.74 15.86 -16.28
CA VAL A 69 2.60 14.78 -16.78
C VAL A 69 2.22 14.36 -18.19
N ALA A 70 0.92 14.37 -18.53
CA ALA A 70 0.48 14.01 -19.86
C ALA A 70 0.87 15.06 -20.90
N SER A 71 0.76 16.35 -20.56
CA SER A 71 1.23 17.46 -21.39
C SER A 71 2.74 17.37 -21.63
N LEU A 72 3.55 17.04 -20.62
CA LEU A 72 4.98 16.76 -20.83
C LEU A 72 5.21 15.54 -21.73
N GLY A 73 4.45 14.47 -21.54
CA GLY A 73 4.49 13.28 -22.39
C GLY A 73 4.20 13.62 -23.85
N ASN A 74 3.24 14.50 -24.11
CA ASN A 74 2.93 14.99 -25.45
C ASN A 74 4.06 15.84 -26.03
N LEU A 75 4.69 16.71 -25.23
CA LEU A 75 5.82 17.54 -25.66
C LEU A 75 7.04 16.71 -26.11
N LEU A 76 7.27 15.55 -25.49
CA LEU A 76 8.31 14.62 -25.93
C LEU A 76 8.09 14.07 -27.35
N LEU A 77 6.86 14.16 -27.88
CA LEU A 77 6.49 13.61 -29.18
C LEU A 77 6.36 14.69 -30.28
N VAL A 78 6.54 15.97 -29.95
CA VAL A 78 6.36 17.08 -30.90
C VAL A 78 7.55 17.19 -31.86
N ASP A 79 8.75 17.39 -31.32
CA ASP A 79 9.99 17.56 -32.07
C ASP A 79 11.22 17.35 -31.15
N ALA A 80 12.40 17.22 -31.75
CA ALA A 80 13.65 16.94 -31.03
C ALA A 80 14.10 18.07 -30.06
N VAL A 81 13.73 19.33 -30.33
CA VAL A 81 14.03 20.45 -29.43
C VAL A 81 13.13 20.40 -28.20
N SER A 82 11.81 20.21 -28.41
CA SER A 82 10.85 20.03 -27.32
C SER A 82 11.23 18.82 -26.45
N GLU A 83 11.61 17.71 -27.07
CA GLU A 83 12.13 16.53 -26.37
C GLU A 83 13.36 16.88 -25.53
N SER A 84 14.37 17.51 -26.14
CA SER A 84 15.60 17.92 -25.44
C SER A 84 15.32 18.84 -24.24
N GLN A 85 14.39 19.79 -24.39
CA GLN A 85 13.98 20.68 -23.31
C GLN A 85 13.32 19.93 -22.16
N VAL A 86 12.38 19.03 -22.43
CA VAL A 86 11.73 18.21 -21.40
C VAL A 86 12.74 17.30 -20.70
N LEU A 87 13.63 16.65 -21.44
CA LEU A 87 14.65 15.76 -20.86
C LEU A 87 15.73 16.51 -20.06
N SER A 88 15.91 17.81 -20.33
CA SER A 88 16.78 18.67 -19.51
C SER A 88 16.16 19.03 -18.16
N LEU A 89 14.84 18.88 -17.97
CA LEU A 89 14.16 19.09 -16.70
C LEU A 89 14.48 17.95 -15.72
N ARG A 90 15.36 18.23 -14.76
CA ARG A 90 15.83 17.24 -13.77
C ARG A 90 14.69 16.56 -12.99
N PRO A 91 13.67 17.26 -12.45
CA PRO A 91 12.54 16.63 -11.77
C PRO A 91 11.85 15.53 -12.59
N TYR A 92 11.51 15.85 -13.85
CA TYR A 92 10.85 14.91 -14.74
C TYR A 92 11.74 13.70 -15.05
N ARG A 93 13.02 13.95 -15.34
CA ARG A 93 13.99 12.89 -15.64
C ARG A 93 14.16 11.92 -14.46
N LEU A 94 14.29 12.41 -13.24
CA LEU A 94 14.40 11.56 -12.05
C LEU A 94 13.15 10.72 -11.81
N LEU A 95 11.96 11.31 -12.00
CA LEU A 95 10.69 10.58 -11.92
C LEU A 95 10.62 9.48 -12.99
N ARG A 96 11.00 9.78 -14.23
CA ARG A 96 11.03 8.81 -15.33
C ARG A 96 12.01 7.67 -15.07
N GLU A 97 13.16 7.94 -14.47
CA GLU A 97 14.20 6.95 -14.18
C GLU A 97 13.83 6.07 -12.97
N ASN A 98 13.29 6.66 -11.91
CA ASN A 98 13.18 6.01 -10.60
C ASN A 98 11.75 5.71 -10.14
N ALA A 99 10.75 6.38 -10.71
CA ALA A 99 9.32 6.21 -10.40
C ALA A 99 8.50 5.86 -11.66
N PHE A 100 9.13 5.22 -12.65
CA PHE A 100 8.50 4.84 -13.92
C PHE A 100 7.21 4.02 -13.72
N GLU A 101 7.23 3.07 -12.79
CA GLU A 101 6.07 2.22 -12.48
C GLU A 101 4.84 3.05 -12.08
N THR A 102 5.05 4.10 -11.28
CA THR A 102 4.01 5.04 -10.85
C THR A 102 3.48 5.84 -12.04
N LEU A 103 4.37 6.43 -12.84
CA LEU A 103 3.98 7.20 -14.03
C LEU A 103 3.20 6.33 -15.03
N HIS A 104 3.63 5.08 -15.21
CA HIS A 104 2.96 4.12 -16.06
C HIS A 104 1.54 3.79 -15.55
N LEU A 105 1.39 3.55 -14.25
CA LEU A 105 0.07 3.32 -13.65
C LEU A 105 -0.83 4.56 -13.76
N MET A 106 -0.29 5.75 -13.54
CA MET A 106 -1.04 7.01 -13.69
C MET A 106 -1.57 7.18 -15.12
N ASP A 107 -0.74 6.91 -16.13
CA ASP A 107 -1.16 6.97 -17.54
C ASP A 107 -2.28 5.96 -17.83
N LYS A 108 -2.07 4.69 -17.44
CA LYS A 108 -3.07 3.63 -17.64
C LYS A 108 -4.38 3.88 -16.90
N MET A 109 -4.31 4.53 -15.74
CA MET A 109 -5.47 4.91 -14.94
C MET A 109 -6.09 6.25 -15.35
N ARG A 110 -5.53 6.92 -16.37
CA ARG A 110 -5.96 8.24 -16.89
C ARG A 110 -5.83 9.38 -15.88
N LEU A 111 -4.81 9.33 -15.03
CA LEU A 111 -4.55 10.30 -13.97
C LEU A 111 -3.43 11.30 -14.31
N SER A 112 -2.67 11.07 -15.38
CA SER A 112 -1.51 11.91 -15.75
C SER A 112 -1.84 13.38 -16.05
N HIS A 113 -3.10 13.68 -16.38
CA HIS A 113 -3.56 15.04 -16.69
C HIS A 113 -3.91 15.87 -15.44
N HIS A 114 -4.03 15.22 -14.27
CA HIS A 114 -4.52 15.88 -13.05
C HIS A 114 -3.40 16.54 -12.23
N TYR A 115 -2.15 16.19 -12.48
CA TYR A 115 -1.04 16.55 -11.60
C TYR A 115 0.15 17.08 -12.39
N THR A 116 0.72 18.17 -11.87
CA THR A 116 1.94 18.76 -12.41
C THR A 116 3.16 17.95 -12.04
N THR A 117 4.23 18.14 -12.80
CA THR A 117 5.54 17.53 -12.48
C THR A 117 6.07 18.02 -11.14
N GLU A 118 5.83 19.28 -10.79
CA GLU A 118 6.15 19.85 -9.48
C GLU A 118 5.53 19.03 -8.35
N GLN A 119 4.20 18.86 -8.38
CA GLN A 119 3.47 18.21 -7.30
C GLN A 119 3.93 16.75 -7.10
N LEU A 120 4.21 16.05 -8.20
CA LEU A 120 4.77 14.70 -8.15
C LEU A 120 6.18 14.68 -7.59
N TYR A 121 7.04 15.62 -8.00
CA TYR A 121 8.42 15.67 -7.53
C TYR A 121 8.53 16.08 -6.05
N ASP A 122 7.62 16.92 -5.57
CA ASP A 122 7.52 17.28 -4.15
C ASP A 122 7.16 16.06 -3.29
N GLU A 123 6.21 15.23 -3.73
CA GLU A 123 5.93 13.97 -3.04
C GLU A 123 7.11 12.99 -3.19
N PHE A 124 7.80 12.98 -4.33
CA PHE A 124 8.94 12.10 -4.61
C PHE A 124 10.13 12.36 -3.69
N THR A 125 10.31 13.61 -3.28
CA THR A 125 11.43 14.07 -2.45
C THR A 125 11.06 14.26 -0.98
N GLN A 126 9.89 13.73 -0.57
CA GLN A 126 9.45 13.69 0.83
C GLN A 126 9.29 12.24 1.26
N PRO A 127 9.91 11.77 2.36
CA PRO A 127 9.83 10.35 2.74
C PRO A 127 8.58 9.98 3.55
N LEU A 128 7.91 10.97 4.15
CA LEU A 128 6.92 10.75 5.19
C LEU A 128 5.50 10.61 4.63
N CYS A 129 4.72 9.73 5.25
CA CYS A 129 3.27 9.67 5.08
C CYS A 129 2.65 11.01 5.52
N ARG A 130 1.76 11.55 4.68
CA ARG A 130 1.07 12.83 4.94
C ARG A 130 0.08 12.80 6.11
N THR A 131 -0.14 11.64 6.73
CA THR A 131 -1.12 11.45 7.81
C THR A 131 -0.49 11.08 9.15
N CYS A 132 0.37 10.06 9.19
CA CYS A 132 0.97 9.57 10.45
C CYS A 132 2.47 9.85 10.57
N HIS A 133 3.10 10.44 9.56
CA HIS A 133 4.54 10.71 9.52
C HIS A 133 5.48 9.50 9.60
N ASP A 134 4.98 8.26 9.59
CA ASP A 134 5.79 7.09 9.27
C ASP A 134 6.33 7.18 7.83
N PHE A 135 7.36 6.40 7.49
CA PHE A 135 7.79 6.28 6.10
C PHE A 135 6.62 5.84 5.20
N GLY A 136 6.40 6.56 4.10
CA GLY A 136 5.31 6.33 3.17
C GLY A 136 5.79 5.80 1.83
N PRO A 137 5.90 4.48 1.62
CA PRO A 137 6.42 3.87 0.38
C PRO A 137 5.43 3.93 -0.79
N TYR A 138 4.24 4.49 -0.58
CA TYR A 138 3.15 4.47 -1.54
C TYR A 138 2.61 5.87 -1.83
N LEU A 139 2.03 6.02 -3.01
CA LEU A 139 1.33 7.22 -3.43
C LEU A 139 -0.15 6.89 -3.66
N HIS A 140 -1.02 7.59 -2.96
CA HIS A 140 -2.45 7.55 -3.22
C HIS A 140 -2.77 8.41 -4.44
N LEU A 141 -3.00 7.77 -5.59
CA LEU A 141 -3.10 8.44 -6.88
C LEU A 141 -4.29 9.42 -7.00
N PRO A 142 -5.47 9.18 -6.40
CA PRO A 142 -6.62 10.10 -6.45
C PRO A 142 -6.40 11.45 -5.78
N THR A 143 -5.48 11.55 -4.83
CA THR A 143 -5.22 12.80 -4.10
C THR A 143 -3.75 13.24 -4.16
N LEU A 144 -2.91 12.50 -4.88
CA LEU A 144 -1.46 12.67 -4.92
C LEU A 144 -0.81 12.83 -3.53
N LYS A 145 -1.21 11.99 -2.58
CA LYS A 145 -0.65 12.03 -1.21
C LYS A 145 0.17 10.79 -0.92
N ARG A 146 1.41 10.97 -0.48
CA ARG A 146 2.24 9.89 0.04
C ARG A 146 1.60 9.27 1.29
N CYS A 147 1.57 7.95 1.35
CA CYS A 147 0.95 7.19 2.43
C CYS A 147 1.74 5.92 2.80
N CYS A 148 1.63 5.52 4.07
CA CYS A 148 2.04 4.19 4.52
C CYS A 148 0.89 3.19 4.33
N TYR A 149 1.20 1.89 4.38
CA TYR A 149 0.18 0.83 4.26
C TYR A 149 -0.99 1.04 5.25
N ASN A 150 -0.66 1.28 6.53
CA ASN A 150 -1.65 1.37 7.60
C ASN A 150 -2.61 2.55 7.38
N CYS A 151 -2.11 3.71 6.96
CA CYS A 151 -2.96 4.84 6.64
C CYS A 151 -3.81 4.58 5.40
N ASN A 152 -3.23 4.04 4.33
CA ASN A 152 -3.99 3.71 3.12
C ASN A 152 -5.12 2.70 3.40
N TYR A 153 -4.84 1.72 4.27
CA TYR A 153 -5.78 0.67 4.61
C TYR A 153 -6.90 1.16 5.54
N HIS A 154 -6.55 1.84 6.64
CA HIS A 154 -7.49 2.13 7.72
C HIS A 154 -8.07 3.55 7.71
N ASN A 155 -7.34 4.53 7.17
CA ASN A 155 -7.73 5.92 7.34
C ASN A 155 -8.82 6.33 6.33
N PRO A 156 -9.93 6.95 6.78
CA PRO A 156 -11.03 7.40 5.92
C PRO A 156 -10.61 8.28 4.74
N LEU A 157 -9.53 9.06 4.88
CA LEU A 157 -9.05 9.98 3.85
C LEU A 157 -8.63 9.28 2.54
N TYR A 158 -8.18 8.03 2.63
CA TYR A 158 -7.69 7.23 1.50
C TYR A 158 -8.74 6.25 0.96
N ARG A 159 -9.99 6.32 1.46
CA ARG A 159 -11.04 5.40 1.03
C ARG A 159 -11.45 5.64 -0.41
N ILE A 160 -11.61 4.53 -1.11
CA ILE A 160 -11.95 4.49 -2.52
C ILE A 160 -13.19 3.65 -2.72
N ALA A 161 -13.97 4.07 -3.69
CA ALA A 161 -15.30 3.58 -3.97
C ALA A 161 -15.55 3.56 -5.46
N ARG A 162 -16.45 2.69 -5.92
CA ARG A 162 -16.92 2.74 -7.31
C ARG A 162 -17.75 4.01 -7.51
N VAL A 163 -17.58 4.66 -8.65
CA VAL A 163 -18.31 5.90 -8.99
C VAL A 163 -19.83 5.70 -8.89
N LYS A 164 -20.35 4.56 -9.34
CA LYS A 164 -21.78 4.22 -9.27
C LYS A 164 -22.29 4.18 -7.83
N ASP A 165 -21.51 3.58 -6.95
CA ASP A 165 -21.86 3.47 -5.56
C ASP A 165 -21.81 4.88 -4.92
N ILE A 166 -20.79 5.71 -5.26
CA ILE A 166 -20.67 7.10 -4.76
C ILE A 166 -21.91 7.90 -5.13
N CYS A 167 -22.30 7.83 -6.40
CA CYS A 167 -23.50 8.50 -6.91
C CYS A 167 -24.75 8.07 -6.16
N PHE A 168 -24.87 6.78 -5.87
CA PHE A 168 -26.01 6.23 -5.12
C PHE A 168 -26.04 6.69 -3.66
N TYR A 169 -24.91 6.59 -2.93
CA TYR A 169 -24.87 6.85 -1.49
C TYR A 169 -24.86 8.34 -1.12
N PHE A 170 -24.30 9.18 -1.98
CA PHE A 170 -24.27 10.62 -1.77
C PHE A 170 -25.34 11.38 -2.56
N ASP A 171 -26.18 10.67 -3.32
CA ASP A 171 -27.17 11.25 -4.24
C ASP A 171 -26.52 12.31 -5.14
N LEU A 172 -25.46 11.88 -5.81
CA LEU A 172 -24.68 12.68 -6.76
C LEU A 172 -24.90 12.16 -8.17
N LYS A 173 -24.77 13.05 -9.15
CA LYS A 173 -24.64 12.68 -10.55
C LYS A 173 -23.17 12.51 -10.89
N GLU A 174 -22.86 11.69 -11.89
CA GLU A 174 -21.47 11.56 -12.35
C GLU A 174 -20.86 12.89 -12.81
N THR A 175 -21.69 13.81 -13.31
CA THR A 175 -21.27 15.17 -13.69
C THR A 175 -20.76 16.00 -12.51
N ASP A 176 -21.27 15.73 -11.31
CA ASP A 176 -20.90 16.45 -10.09
C ASP A 176 -19.49 16.07 -9.63
N LEU A 177 -18.95 14.95 -10.12
CA LEU A 177 -17.60 14.45 -9.81
C LEU A 177 -16.53 14.94 -10.81
N GLY A 178 -16.89 15.85 -11.74
CA GLY A 178 -15.99 16.28 -12.81
C GLY A 178 -14.70 16.95 -12.34
N ASP A 179 -14.71 17.54 -11.14
CA ASP A 179 -13.58 18.26 -10.57
C ASP A 179 -12.57 17.36 -9.83
N ILE A 180 -12.92 16.08 -9.59
CA ILE A 180 -12.06 15.16 -8.84
C ILE A 180 -11.46 14.08 -9.76
N PRO A 181 -10.24 13.58 -9.47
CA PRO A 181 -9.64 12.53 -10.27
C PRO A 181 -10.43 11.22 -10.21
N ILE A 182 -10.84 10.71 -11.38
CA ILE A 182 -11.51 9.42 -11.53
C ILE A 182 -10.49 8.37 -11.98
N VAL A 183 -10.30 7.35 -11.15
CA VAL A 183 -9.37 6.25 -11.45
C VAL A 183 -10.05 5.24 -12.37
N HIS A 184 -9.51 5.08 -13.57
CA HIS A 184 -9.88 3.99 -14.44
C HIS A 184 -9.08 2.75 -14.04
N SER A 185 -9.74 1.74 -13.47
CA SER A 185 -9.06 0.56 -12.96
C SER A 185 -8.34 -0.21 -14.07
N VAL A 186 -7.05 -0.49 -13.85
CA VAL A 186 -6.25 -1.39 -14.70
C VAL A 186 -6.41 -2.86 -14.31
N TRP A 187 -6.94 -3.10 -13.11
CA TRP A 187 -7.10 -4.43 -12.52
C TRP A 187 -8.43 -5.08 -12.93
N GLU A 188 -9.46 -4.23 -13.10
CA GLU A 188 -10.82 -4.64 -13.45
C GLU A 188 -11.35 -3.75 -14.59
N PRO A 189 -11.40 -4.26 -15.84
CA PRO A 189 -11.86 -3.48 -16.98
C PRO A 189 -13.27 -2.90 -16.79
N GLY A 190 -13.43 -1.61 -17.08
CA GLY A 190 -14.71 -0.90 -16.97
C GLY A 190 -15.06 -0.39 -15.57
N VAL A 191 -14.27 -0.75 -14.56
CA VAL A 191 -14.45 -0.22 -13.20
C VAL A 191 -13.83 1.18 -13.10
N ARG A 192 -14.65 2.13 -12.64
CA ARG A 192 -14.23 3.50 -12.33
C ARG A 192 -14.34 3.72 -10.83
N LEU A 193 -13.28 4.27 -10.24
CA LEU A 193 -13.18 4.50 -8.82
C LEU A 193 -12.94 5.98 -8.52
N ALA A 194 -13.38 6.45 -7.36
CA ALA A 194 -13.16 7.82 -6.91
C ALA A 194 -12.97 7.88 -5.39
N SER A 195 -12.37 8.97 -4.92
CA SER A 195 -12.16 9.24 -3.50
C SER A 195 -13.49 9.49 -2.79
N VAL A 196 -13.74 8.71 -1.73
CA VAL A 196 -14.92 8.88 -0.88
C VAL A 196 -14.88 10.22 -0.17
N SER A 197 -13.70 10.64 0.33
CA SER A 197 -13.56 11.89 1.09
C SER A 197 -13.79 13.13 0.22
N GLN A 198 -13.29 13.13 -1.03
CA GLN A 198 -13.56 14.22 -1.97
C GLN A 198 -15.02 14.25 -2.43
N SER A 199 -15.62 13.07 -2.65
CA SER A 199 -17.03 12.97 -3.06
C SER A 199 -17.98 13.40 -1.94
N ASP A 200 -17.68 13.06 -0.69
CA ASP A 200 -18.44 13.51 0.48
C ASP A 200 -18.36 15.04 0.63
N ALA A 201 -17.19 15.64 0.39
CA ALA A 201 -17.06 17.09 0.38
C ALA A 201 -17.96 17.75 -0.67
N ILE A 202 -18.05 17.18 -1.89
CA ILE A 202 -18.97 17.65 -2.94
C ILE A 202 -20.44 17.48 -2.49
N ALA A 203 -20.78 16.34 -1.89
CA ALA A 203 -22.13 16.08 -1.38
C ALA A 203 -22.55 17.08 -0.29
N VAL A 204 -21.63 17.41 0.62
CA VAL A 204 -21.85 18.44 1.65
C VAL A 204 -22.02 19.82 1.02
N LEU A 205 -21.28 20.15 -0.03
CA LEU A 205 -21.45 21.42 -0.75
C LEU A 205 -22.82 21.52 -1.46
N LEU A 206 -23.31 20.42 -2.03
CA LEU A 206 -24.58 20.40 -2.77
C LEU A 206 -25.82 20.27 -1.88
N HIS A 207 -25.76 19.42 -0.85
CA HIS A 207 -26.92 19.07 -0.02
C HIS A 207 -26.88 19.68 1.39
N GLY A 208 -25.77 20.31 1.78
CA GLY A 208 -25.48 20.65 3.16
C GLY A 208 -25.05 19.44 3.99
N LEU A 209 -24.46 19.67 5.17
CA LEU A 209 -23.95 18.60 6.03
C LEU A 209 -25.06 17.63 6.49
N GLU A 210 -26.15 18.17 7.04
CA GLU A 210 -27.29 17.36 7.51
C GLU A 210 -28.01 16.65 6.35
N GLY A 211 -28.11 17.32 5.20
CA GLY A 211 -28.70 16.75 3.99
C GLY A 211 -27.89 15.58 3.45
N SER A 212 -26.57 15.75 3.31
CA SER A 212 -25.65 14.67 2.91
C SER A 212 -25.75 13.46 3.84
N GLN A 213 -25.66 13.69 5.16
CA GLN A 213 -25.77 12.62 6.16
C GLN A 213 -27.11 11.88 6.09
N SER A 214 -28.21 12.62 5.93
CA SER A 214 -29.56 12.04 5.81
C SER A 214 -29.67 11.14 4.59
N LYS A 215 -29.19 11.60 3.43
CA LYS A 215 -29.20 10.83 2.18
C LYS A 215 -28.33 9.57 2.27
N THR A 216 -27.11 9.67 2.80
CA THR A 216 -26.24 8.51 3.00
C THR A 216 -26.86 7.48 3.95
N HIS A 217 -27.50 7.94 5.02
CA HIS A 217 -28.19 7.06 5.96
C HIS A 217 -29.41 6.38 5.33
N GLU A 218 -30.19 7.10 4.52
CA GLU A 218 -31.30 6.52 3.75
C GLU A 218 -30.81 5.47 2.75
N ALA A 219 -29.80 5.77 1.94
CA ALA A 219 -29.19 4.84 1.01
C ALA A 219 -28.69 3.57 1.74
N ARG A 220 -28.06 3.72 2.91
CA ARG A 220 -27.64 2.58 3.74
C ARG A 220 -28.82 1.76 4.26
N ARG A 221 -29.93 2.39 4.63
CA ARG A 221 -31.16 1.68 5.05
C ARG A 221 -31.78 0.90 3.90
N THR A 222 -31.88 1.51 2.72
CA THR A 222 -32.39 0.87 1.50
C THR A 222 -31.58 -0.37 1.16
N MET A 223 -30.24 -0.23 1.15
CA MET A 223 -29.36 -1.35 0.85
C MET A 223 -29.41 -2.48 1.87
N LYS A 224 -29.48 -2.15 3.17
CA LYS A 224 -29.68 -3.18 4.21
C LYS A 224 -31.00 -3.93 4.02
N ARG A 225 -32.08 -3.26 3.63
CA ARG A 225 -33.37 -3.89 3.35
C ARG A 225 -33.29 -4.81 2.13
N GLU A 226 -32.72 -4.32 1.03
CA GLU A 226 -32.55 -5.12 -0.20
C GLU A 226 -31.67 -6.34 0.04
N PHE A 227 -30.57 -6.19 0.78
CA PHE A 227 -29.70 -7.32 1.13
C PHE A 227 -30.38 -8.33 2.04
N ALA A 228 -31.10 -7.88 3.08
CA ALA A 228 -31.86 -8.77 3.95
C ALA A 228 -32.88 -9.58 3.14
N THR A 229 -33.59 -8.92 2.22
CA THR A 229 -34.55 -9.57 1.31
C THR A 229 -33.86 -10.60 0.40
N PHE A 230 -32.64 -10.31 -0.07
CA PHE A 230 -31.88 -11.22 -0.93
C PHE A 230 -31.30 -12.41 -0.17
N SER A 231 -30.72 -12.17 1.01
CA SER A 231 -30.18 -13.22 1.88
C SER A 231 -31.27 -14.18 2.38
N GLU A 232 -32.50 -13.69 2.52
CA GLU A 232 -33.68 -14.52 2.84
C GLU A 232 -34.14 -15.38 1.64
N TRP A 233 -33.83 -14.95 0.41
CA TRP A 233 -34.15 -15.66 -0.84
C TRP A 233 -33.06 -16.62 -1.33
N GLU A 234 -31.83 -16.53 -0.81
CA GLU A 234 -30.80 -17.55 -1.06
C GLU A 234 -31.13 -18.81 -0.25
N PRO A 235 -31.59 -19.92 -0.89
CA PRO A 235 -31.73 -21.15 -0.17
C PRO A 235 -30.34 -21.60 0.26
N ARG A 236 -30.19 -21.98 1.54
CA ARG A 236 -28.96 -22.52 2.17
C ARG A 236 -28.19 -23.41 1.18
N ARG A 237 -27.25 -22.84 0.42
CA ARG A 237 -26.39 -23.56 -0.53
C ARG A 237 -25.23 -24.21 0.22
N SER A 238 -25.57 -25.16 1.09
CA SER A 238 -24.71 -26.30 1.39
C SER A 238 -25.15 -27.41 0.45
N THR A 239 -24.47 -27.54 -0.69
CA THR A 239 -24.15 -28.80 -1.40
C THR A 239 -23.74 -28.52 -2.84
N PHE A 240 -22.66 -29.17 -3.22
CA PHE A 240 -21.98 -29.12 -4.51
C PHE A 240 -22.90 -29.58 -5.67
N ILE A 241 -23.56 -28.66 -6.38
CA ILE A 241 -24.02 -28.91 -7.76
C ILE A 241 -23.74 -27.66 -8.62
N ARG A 242 -22.80 -27.80 -9.56
CA ARG A 242 -22.54 -26.83 -10.64
C ARG A 242 -23.74 -26.80 -11.59
N ARG A 243 -24.64 -25.84 -11.43
CA ARG A 243 -25.55 -25.41 -12.51
C ARG A 243 -24.97 -24.20 -13.24
N PRO A 244 -25.22 -24.04 -14.55
CA PRO A 244 -24.64 -22.95 -15.34
C PRO A 244 -25.11 -21.62 -14.77
N LEU A 245 -24.15 -20.74 -14.48
CA LEU A 245 -24.38 -19.41 -13.91
C LEU A 245 -25.38 -18.66 -14.80
N ALA A 246 -26.48 -18.21 -14.20
CA ALA A 246 -27.29 -17.14 -14.79
C ALA A 246 -26.35 -15.96 -15.08
N ARG A 247 -26.51 -15.35 -16.26
CA ARG A 247 -25.71 -14.18 -16.66
C ARG A 247 -25.75 -13.15 -15.54
N PRO A 248 -24.59 -12.64 -15.06
CA PRO A 248 -24.59 -11.55 -14.09
C PRO A 248 -25.42 -10.38 -14.64
N PRO A 249 -26.18 -9.67 -13.79
CA PRO A 249 -26.98 -8.54 -14.24
C PRO A 249 -26.08 -7.53 -14.98
N LEU A 250 -26.59 -7.01 -16.11
CA LEU A 250 -25.88 -6.08 -17.00
C LEU A 250 -25.41 -4.79 -16.29
N ASN A 251 -25.98 -4.50 -15.11
CA ASN A 251 -25.49 -3.47 -14.21
C ASN A 251 -25.08 -4.10 -12.87
N PRO A 252 -23.82 -3.96 -12.42
CA PRO A 252 -23.44 -4.33 -11.07
C PRO A 252 -24.29 -3.50 -10.09
N ARG A 253 -25.02 -4.19 -9.22
CA ARG A 253 -25.79 -3.56 -8.14
C ARG A 253 -24.81 -2.85 -7.19
N PRO A 254 -25.20 -1.72 -6.59
CA PRO A 254 -24.30 -1.06 -5.67
C PRO A 254 -24.02 -1.92 -4.42
N SER A 255 -22.82 -1.81 -3.86
CA SER A 255 -22.38 -2.67 -2.77
C SER A 255 -23.15 -2.39 -1.47
N VAL A 256 -23.45 -3.46 -0.72
CA VAL A 256 -24.08 -3.40 0.61
C VAL A 256 -23.07 -3.00 1.68
N THR A 257 -21.81 -3.40 1.51
CA THR A 257 -20.67 -3.02 2.33
C THR A 257 -19.97 -1.86 1.66
N VAL A 258 -20.45 -0.68 2.03
CA VAL A 258 -20.30 0.57 1.29
C VAL A 258 -18.81 0.93 1.23
N TRP A 259 -18.19 1.42 2.29
CA TRP A 259 -16.72 1.61 2.34
C TRP A 259 -16.18 1.63 3.78
N TYR A 260 -16.99 1.14 4.72
CA TYR A 260 -16.76 1.26 6.17
C TYR A 260 -16.58 -0.08 6.89
N GLU A 261 -16.78 -1.21 6.18
CA GLU A 261 -16.70 -2.56 6.72
C GLU A 261 -15.64 -3.37 5.96
N GLY A 262 -15.04 -4.36 6.64
CA GLY A 262 -13.70 -4.90 6.47
C GLY A 262 -13.29 -5.51 5.13
N ASP A 263 -14.15 -5.44 4.10
CA ASP A 263 -14.00 -6.15 2.83
C ASP A 263 -13.74 -5.23 1.63
N CYS A 264 -13.80 -3.90 1.78
CA CYS A 264 -13.57 -2.96 0.67
C CYS A 264 -12.10 -2.66 0.37
N HIS A 265 -11.17 -3.13 1.23
CA HIS A 265 -9.75 -2.73 1.27
C HIS A 265 -8.96 -2.92 -0.03
N GLN A 266 -9.42 -3.81 -0.92
CA GLN A 266 -8.78 -4.03 -2.21
C GLN A 266 -8.94 -2.81 -3.13
N LEU A 267 -10.06 -2.08 -3.03
CA LEU A 267 -10.33 -0.89 -3.85
C LEU A 267 -9.33 0.25 -3.60
N GLN A 268 -8.88 0.42 -2.35
CA GLN A 268 -7.87 1.42 -2.00
C GLN A 268 -6.55 1.12 -2.73
N PHE A 269 -6.11 -0.13 -2.71
CA PHE A 269 -4.89 -0.52 -3.40
C PHE A 269 -5.03 -0.54 -4.92
N MET A 270 -6.25 -0.65 -5.46
CA MET A 270 -6.49 -0.45 -6.90
C MET A 270 -6.18 0.98 -7.37
N ALA A 271 -6.17 1.96 -6.45
CA ALA A 271 -5.89 3.36 -6.70
C ALA A 271 -4.57 3.83 -6.03
N THR A 272 -3.69 2.89 -5.67
CA THR A 272 -2.41 3.17 -5.00
C THR A 272 -1.27 2.64 -5.85
N ALA A 273 -0.14 3.34 -5.87
CA ALA A 273 1.08 2.88 -6.53
C ALA A 273 2.26 2.84 -5.55
N PRO A 274 3.23 1.91 -5.75
CA PRO A 274 4.57 2.06 -5.19
C PRO A 274 5.15 3.41 -5.61
N PHE A 275 5.77 4.11 -4.67
CA PHE A 275 6.38 5.39 -4.96
C PHE A 275 7.60 5.58 -4.07
N PRO A 276 8.82 5.39 -4.60
CA PRO A 276 10.02 5.50 -3.79
C PRO A 276 10.26 6.96 -3.36
N TYR A 277 11.08 7.14 -2.34
CA TYR A 277 11.59 8.42 -1.88
C TYR A 277 12.97 8.66 -2.50
N TRP A 278 13.18 9.84 -3.06
CA TRP A 278 14.47 10.29 -3.57
C TRP A 278 15.05 11.37 -2.66
N ASP A 279 16.21 11.05 -2.10
CA ASP A 279 16.95 11.99 -1.29
C ASP A 279 17.84 12.87 -2.18
N ASN A 280 17.59 14.18 -2.13
CA ASN A 280 18.36 15.14 -2.91
C ASN A 280 19.77 15.39 -2.37
N GLU A 281 20.03 15.15 -1.09
CA GLU A 281 21.33 15.36 -0.47
C GLU A 281 22.26 14.17 -0.75
N THR A 282 21.79 12.96 -0.45
CA THR A 282 22.57 11.73 -0.59
C THR A 282 22.52 11.14 -2.00
N LYS A 283 21.56 11.58 -2.84
CA LYS A 283 21.27 11.02 -4.17
C LYS A 283 20.90 9.53 -4.11
N THR A 284 20.22 9.12 -3.04
CA THR A 284 19.77 7.73 -2.84
C THR A 284 18.27 7.58 -3.08
N LEU A 285 17.88 6.39 -3.53
CA LEU A 285 16.49 6.00 -3.72
C LEU A 285 16.09 4.98 -2.65
N GLU A 286 15.02 5.25 -1.92
CA GLU A 286 14.48 4.35 -0.90
C GLU A 286 13.04 3.95 -1.20
N SER A 287 12.80 2.67 -1.43
CA SER A 287 11.45 2.10 -1.66
C SER A 287 10.78 1.59 -0.39
N GLY A 288 11.46 1.68 0.76
CA GLY A 288 11.02 1.19 2.05
C GLY A 288 11.56 -0.20 2.39
N THR A 289 11.86 -0.37 3.67
CA THR A 289 12.38 -1.61 4.26
C THR A 289 11.48 -2.12 5.36
N TYR A 290 11.50 -3.43 5.60
CA TYR A 290 10.57 -4.09 6.52
C TYR A 290 11.32 -4.92 7.54
N CYS A 291 10.77 -4.99 8.75
CA CYS A 291 11.36 -5.76 9.83
C CYS A 291 10.98 -7.23 9.72
N ARG A 292 11.99 -8.10 9.64
CA ARG A 292 11.76 -9.54 9.53
C ARG A 292 11.13 -10.16 10.78
N ALA A 293 11.46 -9.65 11.96
CA ALA A 293 10.84 -10.13 13.19
C ALA A 293 9.32 -9.85 13.19
N CYS A 294 8.91 -8.68 12.71
CA CYS A 294 7.48 -8.35 12.54
C CYS A 294 6.81 -9.22 11.48
N TYR A 295 7.52 -9.55 10.39
CA TYR A 295 7.06 -10.50 9.38
C TYR A 295 6.72 -11.87 10.00
N HIS A 296 7.67 -12.46 10.73
CA HIS A 296 7.47 -13.78 11.34
C HIS A 296 6.45 -13.76 12.46
N ASP A 297 6.47 -12.73 13.32
CA ASP A 297 5.49 -12.59 14.38
C ASP A 297 4.07 -12.65 13.79
N TYR A 298 3.75 -11.85 12.78
CA TYR A 298 2.41 -11.86 12.20
C TYR A 298 2.05 -13.20 11.50
N ASN A 299 2.93 -13.73 10.65
CA ASN A 299 2.61 -14.89 9.80
C ASN A 299 2.74 -16.25 10.48
N HIS A 300 3.62 -16.39 11.48
CA HIS A 300 3.97 -17.69 12.05
C HIS A 300 3.57 -17.85 13.52
N TRP A 301 3.13 -16.80 14.21
CA TRP A 301 2.64 -16.89 15.60
C TRP A 301 1.22 -17.42 15.67
N PRO A 302 0.95 -18.47 16.50
CA PRO A 302 -0.40 -18.99 16.67
C PRO A 302 -1.36 -17.86 17.04
N LYS A 303 -2.38 -17.64 16.21
CA LYS A 303 -3.41 -16.64 16.47
C LYS A 303 -4.20 -16.90 17.75
N VAL A 304 -4.20 -18.17 18.20
CA VAL A 304 -4.94 -18.64 19.39
C VAL A 304 -4.42 -18.02 20.69
N ASP A 305 -3.16 -17.58 20.73
CA ASP A 305 -2.52 -17.01 21.93
C ASP A 305 -2.51 -15.47 21.97
N ARG A 306 -3.21 -14.80 21.04
CA ARG A 306 -3.22 -13.32 20.94
C ARG A 306 -4.49 -12.71 21.51
N SER A 307 -4.33 -11.61 22.24
CA SER A 307 -5.45 -10.69 22.45
C SER A 307 -5.79 -9.96 21.14
N ASP A 308 -7.01 -9.42 21.03
CA ASP A 308 -7.42 -8.60 19.88
C ASP A 308 -6.48 -7.38 19.66
N GLU A 309 -5.98 -6.82 20.76
CA GLU A 309 -5.02 -5.71 20.74
C GLU A 309 -3.65 -6.13 20.17
N ASP A 310 -3.17 -7.33 20.55
CA ASP A 310 -1.93 -7.89 20.04
C ASP A 310 -2.01 -8.21 18.54
N GLU A 311 -3.13 -8.78 18.07
CA GLU A 311 -3.31 -9.06 16.63
C GLU A 311 -3.34 -7.75 15.82
N SER A 312 -4.02 -6.72 16.31
CA SER A 312 -4.04 -5.39 15.69
C SER A 312 -2.65 -4.77 15.61
N TYR A 313 -1.88 -4.82 16.71
CA TYR A 313 -0.51 -4.32 16.74
C TYR A 313 0.41 -5.10 15.79
N SER A 314 0.44 -6.43 15.86
CA SER A 314 1.27 -7.27 15.01
C SER A 314 0.96 -7.05 13.52
N ARG A 315 -0.32 -6.89 13.17
CA ARG A 315 -0.74 -6.58 11.79
C ARG A 315 -0.23 -5.22 11.31
N ARG A 316 -0.30 -4.20 12.16
CA ARG A 316 0.21 -2.86 11.82
C ARG A 316 1.74 -2.84 11.70
N ALA A 317 2.43 -3.56 12.58
CA ALA A 317 3.88 -3.68 12.58
C ALA A 317 4.40 -4.47 11.37
N TYR A 318 3.65 -5.50 10.94
CA TYR A 318 3.95 -6.32 9.76
C TYR A 318 4.05 -5.48 8.49
N HIS A 319 3.08 -4.58 8.27
CA HIS A 319 3.02 -3.73 7.08
C HIS A 319 3.77 -2.39 7.23
N ARG A 320 4.43 -2.15 8.36
CA ARG A 320 5.17 -0.91 8.58
C ARG A 320 6.51 -0.97 7.86
N SER A 321 6.73 0.02 6.99
CA SER A 321 7.97 0.27 6.29
C SER A 321 8.80 1.33 7.00
N TYR A 322 10.11 1.26 6.82
CA TYR A 322 11.11 2.16 7.41
C TYR A 322 12.09 2.65 6.35
N GLN A 323 12.68 3.82 6.58
CA GLN A 323 13.94 4.17 5.93
C GLN A 323 15.06 3.29 6.48
N GLU A 324 16.11 3.08 5.70
CA GLU A 324 17.24 2.28 6.15
C GLU A 324 17.95 2.89 7.35
N VAL A 325 18.00 4.23 7.40
CA VAL A 325 18.61 5.02 8.47
C VAL A 325 17.87 4.86 9.81
N ASP A 326 16.56 4.57 9.77
CA ASP A 326 15.70 4.48 10.95
C ASP A 326 15.70 3.08 11.59
N LEU A 327 16.14 2.06 10.84
CA LEU A 327 16.12 0.67 11.30
C LEU A 327 16.88 0.42 12.61
N PRO A 328 18.11 0.97 12.84
CA PRO A 328 18.83 0.75 14.08
C PRO A 328 18.05 1.20 15.33
N GLU A 329 17.39 2.35 15.26
CA GLU A 329 16.60 2.87 16.37
C GLU A 329 15.32 2.07 16.56
N TYR A 330 14.63 1.72 15.46
CA TYR A 330 13.46 0.86 15.51
C TYR A 330 13.76 -0.50 16.17
N PHE A 331 14.88 -1.14 15.82
CA PHE A 331 15.24 -2.45 16.36
C PHE A 331 15.47 -2.46 17.87
N ARG A 332 15.83 -1.33 18.49
CA ARG A 332 15.93 -1.22 19.96
C ARG A 332 14.57 -1.35 20.66
N THR A 333 13.49 -0.96 19.98
CA THR A 333 12.13 -0.88 20.56
C THR A 333 11.17 -1.93 20.00
N CYS A 334 11.56 -2.65 18.95
CA CYS A 334 10.72 -3.61 18.25
C CYS A 334 10.32 -4.79 19.15
N ALA A 335 9.06 -4.83 19.59
CA ALA A 335 8.51 -5.88 20.45
C ALA A 335 8.68 -7.29 19.84
N ALA A 336 8.42 -7.46 18.54
CA ALA A 336 8.59 -8.74 17.84
C ALA A 336 10.05 -9.19 17.83
N LEU A 337 10.98 -8.26 17.62
CA LEU A 337 12.41 -8.56 17.66
C LEU A 337 12.82 -8.94 19.08
N ILE A 338 12.46 -8.16 20.10
CA ILE A 338 12.75 -8.45 21.52
C ILE A 338 12.17 -9.82 21.92
N ALA A 339 10.95 -10.12 21.50
CA ALA A 339 10.30 -11.39 21.81
C ALA A 339 11.00 -12.58 21.14
N SER A 340 11.59 -12.42 19.94
CA SER A 340 12.36 -13.48 19.25
C SER A 340 13.60 -13.93 20.03
N TRP A 341 14.12 -13.13 20.97
CA TRP A 341 15.21 -13.53 21.87
C TRP A 341 14.73 -14.49 22.97
N GLN A 342 13.44 -14.48 23.30
CA GLN A 342 12.89 -15.33 24.36
C GLN A 342 12.88 -16.81 23.94
N PRO A 343 13.20 -17.76 24.85
CA PRO A 343 13.27 -19.19 24.52
C PRO A 343 11.97 -19.77 23.96
N ARG A 344 10.81 -19.22 24.36
CA ARG A 344 9.47 -19.71 23.98
C ARG A 344 8.97 -19.24 22.61
N ARG A 345 9.56 -18.19 22.02
CA ARG A 345 9.14 -17.63 20.72
C ARG A 345 10.15 -17.88 19.60
N ALA A 346 10.85 -19.00 19.66
CA ALA A 346 11.94 -19.33 18.76
C ALA A 346 11.45 -19.70 17.35
N TYR A 347 10.95 -18.73 16.58
CA TYR A 347 11.25 -18.75 15.15
C TYR A 347 12.77 -18.75 15.03
N SER A 348 13.30 -19.56 14.11
CA SER A 348 14.73 -19.79 13.91
C SER A 348 15.53 -18.53 14.22
N ARG A 349 16.24 -18.54 15.36
CA ARG A 349 17.10 -17.44 15.79
C ARG A 349 18.16 -17.26 14.71
N VAL A 350 17.88 -16.45 13.69
CA VAL A 350 18.88 -16.13 12.67
C VAL A 350 19.92 -15.30 13.41
N ARG A 351 21.02 -15.93 13.75
CA ARG A 351 22.18 -15.29 14.36
C ARG A 351 23.03 -14.70 13.25
N ARG A 352 23.81 -13.70 13.61
CA ARG A 352 24.79 -13.09 12.71
C ARG A 352 25.68 -14.19 12.12
N GLY A 353 25.73 -14.28 10.79
CA GLY A 353 26.53 -15.28 10.06
C GLY A 353 25.76 -16.53 9.64
N ASP A 354 24.51 -16.70 10.04
CA ASP A 354 23.67 -17.77 9.51
C ASP A 354 23.33 -17.47 8.04
N GLU A 355 23.72 -18.36 7.13
CA GLU A 355 23.21 -18.41 5.76
C GLU A 355 21.74 -18.82 5.83
N TYR A 356 20.83 -17.85 5.91
CA TYR A 356 19.40 -18.13 5.99
C TYR A 356 18.68 -17.54 4.79
N SER A 357 18.22 -18.44 3.91
CA SER A 357 17.24 -18.15 2.88
C SER A 357 15.83 -18.34 3.47
N CYS A 358 15.08 -17.24 3.61
CA CYS A 358 13.63 -17.34 3.82
C CYS A 358 13.01 -17.41 2.43
N GLN A 359 12.35 -18.52 2.09
CA GLN A 359 11.77 -18.73 0.76
C GLN A 359 10.75 -17.65 0.37
N ASP A 360 10.16 -16.96 1.35
CA ASP A 360 9.08 -15.99 1.14
C ASP A 360 9.53 -14.52 1.07
N VAL A 361 10.81 -14.22 1.35
CA VAL A 361 11.31 -12.86 1.49
C VAL A 361 12.61 -12.66 0.72
N GLU A 362 12.58 -11.87 -0.34
CA GLU A 362 13.76 -11.52 -1.15
C GLU A 362 14.51 -10.30 -0.57
N ASN A 363 15.75 -10.04 -1.02
CA ASN A 363 16.54 -8.85 -0.69
C ASN A 363 16.72 -8.55 0.80
N GLN A 364 17.21 -9.57 1.49
CA GLN A 364 17.45 -9.61 2.92
C GLN A 364 18.83 -9.02 3.29
N PHE A 365 18.93 -8.25 4.39
CA PHE A 365 20.18 -7.67 4.86
C PHE A 365 20.24 -7.45 6.38
N TRP A 366 21.46 -7.37 6.91
CA TRP A 366 21.74 -7.15 8.33
C TRP A 366 21.90 -5.67 8.65
N VAL A 367 21.38 -5.26 9.80
CA VAL A 367 21.61 -3.92 10.37
C VAL A 367 22.17 -4.06 11.77
N GLU A 368 23.32 -3.42 12.00
CA GLU A 368 23.94 -3.36 13.31
C GLU A 368 23.35 -2.23 14.14
N TYR A 369 23.16 -2.47 15.44
CA TYR A 369 22.73 -1.44 16.38
C TYR A 369 23.34 -1.66 17.77
N PRO A 370 23.56 -0.57 18.54
CA PRO A 370 23.94 -0.65 19.94
C PRO A 370 22.94 -1.51 20.72
N GLU A 371 23.44 -2.43 21.55
CA GLU A 371 22.57 -3.33 22.31
C GLU A 371 21.59 -2.51 23.16
N PRO A 372 20.29 -2.86 23.15
CA PRO A 372 19.39 -2.32 24.16
C PRO A 372 19.93 -2.76 25.53
N ASN A 373 19.86 -1.88 26.53
CA ASN A 373 20.24 -2.20 27.92
C ASN A 373 19.29 -3.26 28.50
N TYR A 374 19.36 -4.48 27.96
CA TYR A 374 18.59 -5.62 28.39
C TYR A 374 19.37 -6.27 29.52
N LYS A 375 19.00 -5.94 30.76
CA LYS A 375 19.32 -6.83 31.88
C LYS A 375 18.36 -8.02 31.73
N PRO A 376 18.84 -9.23 31.37
CA PRO A 376 17.99 -10.39 31.48
C PRO A 376 17.47 -10.41 32.91
N ARG A 377 16.16 -10.56 33.11
CA ARG A 377 15.67 -11.05 34.40
C ARG A 377 16.46 -12.33 34.63
N ARG A 378 17.37 -12.31 35.62
CA ARG A 378 18.05 -13.53 36.07
C ARG A 378 16.96 -14.57 36.16
N ALA A 379 17.14 -15.68 35.47
CA ALA A 379 16.43 -16.88 35.84
C ALA A 379 16.62 -16.97 37.36
N LEU A 380 15.53 -16.80 38.12
CA LEU A 380 15.52 -17.20 39.51
C LEU A 380 15.97 -18.66 39.43
N SER A 381 17.19 -18.91 39.91
CA SER A 381 17.59 -20.26 40.30
C SER A 381 16.41 -20.84 41.08
N PRO A 382 15.96 -22.06 40.78
CA PRO A 382 14.92 -22.67 41.57
C PRO A 382 15.40 -22.64 43.02
N ASP A 383 14.66 -21.92 43.86
CA ASP A 383 14.88 -21.91 45.30
C ASP A 383 14.70 -23.36 45.75
N PRO A 384 15.70 -24.01 46.38
CA PRO A 384 15.61 -25.41 46.76
C PRO A 384 14.52 -25.67 47.82
N ASP A 385 13.89 -24.63 48.36
CA ASP A 385 12.87 -24.71 49.40
C ASP A 385 11.44 -24.40 48.91
N PHE A 386 11.20 -24.23 47.60
CA PHE A 386 9.83 -24.06 47.09
C PHE A 386 9.17 -25.40 46.79
N ILE A 387 8.50 -25.96 47.81
CA ILE A 387 7.57 -27.08 47.66
C ILE A 387 6.41 -26.62 46.79
N PHE A 388 6.27 -27.23 45.61
CA PHE A 388 5.10 -27.09 44.75
C PHE A 388 3.95 -27.87 45.40
N GLU A 389 3.04 -27.19 46.10
CA GLU A 389 1.73 -27.78 46.38
C GLU A 389 0.94 -27.79 45.07
N ASP A 390 0.68 -28.99 44.57
CA ASP A 390 -0.11 -29.27 43.37
C ASP A 390 -1.60 -29.01 43.65
N PRO A 391 -2.23 -27.99 43.04
CA PRO A 391 -3.62 -27.65 43.33
C PRO A 391 -4.63 -28.58 42.62
N PHE A 392 -4.20 -29.68 42.01
CA PHE A 392 -5.08 -30.65 41.33
C PHE A 392 -5.20 -32.02 42.03
N ARG A 393 -4.77 -32.16 43.29
CA ARG A 393 -4.80 -33.46 43.98
C ARG A 393 -6.07 -33.81 44.76
N ASP A 394 -7.16 -33.03 44.65
CA ASP A 394 -8.45 -33.41 45.24
C ASP A 394 -9.63 -33.00 44.33
N ASN A 395 -9.98 -33.88 43.39
CA ASN A 395 -11.32 -33.90 42.80
C ASN A 395 -11.93 -35.32 42.94
N PRO A 396 -12.86 -35.54 43.89
CA PRO A 396 -13.31 -36.88 44.28
C PRO A 396 -14.45 -37.42 43.38
N ARG A 397 -14.30 -37.38 42.06
CA ARG A 397 -15.38 -37.82 41.13
C ARG A 397 -15.01 -38.82 40.03
N GLU A 398 -13.80 -39.39 40.02
CA GLU A 398 -13.40 -40.39 39.00
C GLU A 398 -12.83 -41.71 39.58
N GLN A 399 -13.31 -42.18 40.75
CA GLN A 399 -12.86 -43.47 41.33
C GLN A 399 -13.98 -44.47 41.69
N GLU A 400 -15.19 -44.35 41.13
CA GLU A 400 -16.26 -45.35 41.37
C GLU A 400 -16.67 -46.21 40.16
N LEU A 401 -15.88 -46.27 39.08
CA LEU A 401 -16.23 -47.11 37.91
C LEU A 401 -15.24 -48.21 37.52
N GLU A 402 -14.15 -48.44 38.26
CA GLU A 402 -13.19 -49.54 37.97
C GLU A 402 -12.95 -50.49 39.16
N LYS A 403 -14.02 -50.83 39.89
CA LYS A 403 -14.00 -51.94 40.86
C LYS A 403 -14.95 -53.08 40.49
N THR A 404 -14.89 -53.53 39.25
CA THR A 404 -15.29 -54.90 38.90
C THR A 404 -14.46 -55.39 37.73
N MET A 405 -13.80 -56.54 37.93
CA MET A 405 -13.22 -57.47 36.94
C MET A 405 -11.71 -57.72 37.11
N SER A 406 -11.38 -58.59 38.06
CA SER A 406 -10.25 -59.52 37.93
C SER A 406 -10.81 -60.88 37.47
N PRO A 407 -10.23 -61.55 36.47
CA PRO A 407 -10.49 -62.97 36.25
C PRO A 407 -9.38 -63.85 36.89
N PRO A 408 -9.67 -65.13 37.14
CA PRO A 408 -8.69 -66.15 37.53
C PRO A 408 -7.77 -66.58 36.38
#